data_AF-A0A831UI83-F1
#
_entry.id   AF-A0A831UI83-F1
#
_cell.length_a   1.000
_cell.length_b   1.000
_cell.length_c   1.000
_cell.angle_alpha   90.00
_cell.angle_beta   90.00
_cell.angle_gamma   90.00
#
_symmetry.space_group_name_H-M   'P 1'
#
loop_
_entity.id
_entity.type
_entity.pdbx_description
1 polymer ?
#
loop_
_entity_poly.entity_id
_entity_poly.type
_entity_poly.pdbx_seq_one_letter_code
_entity_poly.pdbx_strand_id
1 'polypeptide(L)' 'FYIHPEECIDCGACVPACPVNAIYPEEDVPEQWRHYIAKNRKLAGLE' A
#
# COMPACT_ATOMS: atom_id res chain seq x y z
N PHE A 1 3.99 -8.18 -4.94
CA PHE A 1 2.75 -7.38 -5.06
C PHE A 1 3.04 -6.00 -4.47
N TYR A 2 2.62 -4.93 -5.14
CA TYR A 2 2.68 -3.53 -4.66
C TYR A 2 1.42 -2.80 -5.16
N ILE A 3 1.09 -1.66 -4.55
CA ILE A 3 -0.03 -0.81 -4.96
C ILE A 3 0.55 0.42 -5.66
N HIS A 4 0.07 0.73 -6.86
CA HIS A 4 0.43 1.95 -7.57
C HIS A 4 -0.40 3.13 -7.02
N PRO A 5 0.21 4.12 -6.36
CA PRO A 5 -0.55 5.11 -5.60
C PRO A 5 -1.35 6.08 -6.49
N GLU A 6 -0.89 6.40 -7.71
CA GLU A 6 -1.66 7.28 -8.62
C GLU A 6 -2.82 6.55 -9.33
N GLU A 7 -2.85 5.21 -9.30
CA GLU A 7 -3.95 4.41 -9.88
C GLU A 7 -4.92 3.91 -8.81
N CYS A 8 -4.48 3.86 -7.56
CA CYS A 8 -5.32 3.52 -6.42
C CYS A 8 -6.39 4.61 -6.24
N ILE A 9 -7.64 4.17 -6.09
CA ILE A 9 -8.80 5.05 -5.84
C ILE A 9 -9.34 4.91 -4.41
N ASP A 10 -8.54 4.32 -3.52
CA ASP A 10 -8.86 4.12 -2.11
C ASP A 10 -10.19 3.38 -1.84
N CYS A 11 -10.56 2.43 -2.72
CA CYS A 11 -11.83 1.70 -2.58
C CYS A 11 -11.83 0.64 -1.45
N GLY A 12 -10.65 0.31 -0.90
CA GLY A 12 -10.50 -0.62 0.24
C GLY A 12 -10.77 -2.09 -0.05
N ALA A 13 -11.21 -2.48 -1.25
CA ALA A 13 -11.60 -3.87 -1.56
C ALA A 13 -10.47 -4.90 -1.36
N CYS A 14 -9.22 -4.48 -1.51
CA CYS A 14 -8.05 -5.33 -1.36
C CYS A 14 -7.71 -5.67 0.10
N VAL A 15 -8.14 -4.84 1.06
CA VAL A 15 -7.84 -5.01 2.50
C VAL A 15 -8.43 -6.34 3.04
N PRO A 16 -9.75 -6.60 2.98
CA PRO A 16 -10.31 -7.86 3.48
C PRO A 16 -9.96 -9.07 2.59
N ALA A 17 -9.54 -8.84 1.34
CA ALA A 17 -9.17 -9.90 0.41
C ALA A 17 -7.78 -10.48 0.72
N CYS A 18 -6.92 -9.76 1.44
CA CYS A 18 -5.56 -10.21 1.74
C CYS A 18 -5.56 -11.24 2.89
N PRO A 19 -5.21 -12.52 2.65
CA PRO A 19 -5.31 -13.58 3.66
C PRO A 19 -4.32 -13.42 4.83
N VAL A 20 -3.33 -12.53 4.69
CA VAL A 20 -2.28 -12.27 5.67
C VAL A 20 -2.29 -10.84 6.20
N ASN A 21 -3.34 -10.07 5.91
CA ASN A 21 -3.52 -8.69 6.39
C ASN A 21 -2.32 -7.76 6.09
N ALA A 22 -1.74 -7.86 4.89
CA ALA A 22 -0.55 -7.10 4.51
C ALA A 22 -0.85 -5.71 3.93
N ILE A 23 -2.12 -5.39 3.67
CA ILE A 23 -2.53 -4.15 2.99
C ILE A 23 -3.20 -3.23 4.01
N TYR A 24 -2.71 -2.00 4.07
CA TYR A 24 -3.18 -0.93 4.95
C TYR A 24 -3.47 0.32 4.11
N PRO A 25 -4.51 1.11 4.44
CA PRO A 25 -4.56 2.52 4.07
C PRO A 25 -3.26 3.24 4.47
N GLU A 26 -2.85 4.25 3.70
CA GLU A 26 -1.53 4.89 3.89
C GLU A 26 -1.39 5.49 5.30
N GLU A 27 -2.46 6.11 5.79
CA GLU A 27 -2.59 6.71 7.12
C GLU A 27 -2.50 5.68 8.27
N ASP A 28 -2.85 4.42 7.99
CA ASP A 28 -2.96 3.34 8.97
C ASP A 28 -1.74 2.40 8.94
N VAL A 29 -0.74 2.66 8.08
CA VAL A 29 0.47 1.85 8.02
C VAL A 29 1.20 1.90 9.38
N PRO A 30 1.42 0.74 10.04
CA PRO A 30 2.15 0.68 11.30
C PRO A 30 3.53 1.33 11.20
N GLU A 31 3.98 1.98 12.27
CA GLU A 31 5.22 2.77 12.28
C GLU A 31 6.42 1.98 11.75
N GLN A 32 6.57 0.73 12.20
CA GLN A 32 7.66 -0.16 11.76
C GLN A 32 7.67 -0.46 10.25
N TRP A 33 6.55 -0.24 9.54
CA TRP A 33 6.36 -0.57 8.13
C TRP A 33 6.19 0.65 7.23
N ARG A 34 6.27 1.88 7.75
CA ARG A 34 6.12 3.11 6.94
C ARG A 34 7.08 3.19 5.74
N HIS A 35 8.25 2.56 5.83
CA HIS A 35 9.20 2.48 4.71
C HIS A 35 8.63 1.77 3.45
N TYR A 36 7.57 0.95 3.59
CA TYR A 36 6.90 0.31 2.46
C TYR A 36 6.09 1.30 1.60
N ILE A 37 5.67 2.45 2.14
CA ILE A 37 4.99 3.50 1.36
C ILE A 37 5.94 3.99 0.27
N ALA A 38 7.16 4.38 0.66
CA ALA A 38 8.19 4.78 -0.29
C ALA A 38 8.52 3.63 -1.25
N LYS A 39 8.68 2.39 -0.75
CA LYS A 39 8.96 1.22 -1.60
C LYS A 39 7.89 1.01 -2.69
N ASN A 40 6.61 1.17 -2.37
CA ASN A 40 5.53 1.05 -3.34
C ASN A 40 5.63 2.13 -4.43
N ARG A 41 5.94 3.37 -4.06
CA ARG A 41 6.23 4.45 -5.04
C ARG A 41 7.39 4.11 -5.97
N LYS A 42 8.48 3.55 -5.43
CA LYS A 42 9.63 3.11 -6.24
C LYS A 42 9.27 2.02 -7.23
N LEU A 43 8.52 1.02 -6.78
CA LEU A 43 8.05 -0.08 -7.64
C LEU A 43 7.06 0.40 -8.72
N ALA A 44 6.32 1.47 -8.43
CA ALA A 44 5.45 2.16 -9.38
C ALA A 44 6.21 3.09 -10.35
N GLY A 45 7.52 3.30 -10.17
CA GLY A 45 8.30 4.23 -10.99
C GLY A 45 8.02 5.71 -10.72
N LEU A 46 7.53 6.03 -9.50
CA LEU A 46 7.14 7.38 -9.08
C LEU A 46 8.17 8.05 -8.15
N GLU A 47 9.45 7.67 -8.32
CA GLU A 47 10.59 8.38 -7.72
C GLU A 47 10.84 9.71 -8.42
#